data_AF-A0A8J6WY94-F1
#
_entry.id   AF-A0A8J6WY94-F1
#
_cell.length_a   1.000
_cell.length_b   1.000
_cell.length_c   1.000
_cell.angle_alpha   90.00
_cell.angle_beta   90.00
_cell.angle_gamma   90.00
#
_symmetry.space_group_name_H-M   'P 1'
#
loop_
_entity.id
_entity.type
_entity.pdbx_description
1 polymer ?
#
loop_
_entity_poly.entity_id
_entity_poly.type
_entity_poly.pdbx_seq_one_letter_code
_entity_poly.pdbx_strand_id
1 'polypeptide(L)'
;MPEKPVITMSTLGQHGRFGNQLFQYAFLKIYAQKYNLQVETPDWIGRYLFGCDDPLLARQLPMLLEPPQGIAAEHLLNTETPYENIDFFGNFIYHTKHYSKYKEYLRSLFQPVAEVKSQILSGLSELRSRGNTIVGLHLRRGDFSKSQGSFFVAPNVWYQEWLQTIWPTLDKPMLFIASDELDNVISDFAEYQPITTGQLEIELPEATFYPDFYLLSQCDIVAISNSSFSFAACLLNLRSREFLRPNPATQSLVPFDPWDSEPVLDSNRIFYIILFPDWAKPEDSLAVELAEILGTTLAHPDKQRINLLVHTTSHNAEYANAILASITMSLVLEEGLDLEDGPEISFMGGLNPLQWQFILPRIHACLNLEHEDKQAIANAMAGSLPTLTLSEFNTKRII
;
A
#
# COMPACT_ATOMS: atom_id res chain seq x y z
N MET A 1 -27.81 -31.12 7.63
CA MET A 1 -27.43 -30.15 6.59
C MET A 1 -25.98 -30.42 6.25
N PRO A 2 -25.52 -30.29 5.00
CA PRO A 2 -24.09 -30.38 4.71
C PRO A 2 -23.35 -29.31 5.50
N GLU A 3 -22.16 -29.66 5.99
CA GLU A 3 -21.30 -28.76 6.75
C GLU A 3 -20.88 -27.59 5.86
N LYS A 4 -20.96 -26.36 6.38
CA LYS A 4 -20.64 -25.17 5.61
C LYS A 4 -19.12 -25.16 5.32
N PRO A 5 -18.67 -24.92 4.08
CA PRO A 5 -17.24 -24.89 3.81
C PRO A 5 -16.54 -23.81 4.65
N VAL A 6 -15.33 -24.13 5.09
CA VAL A 6 -14.56 -23.31 6.03
C VAL A 6 -13.43 -22.60 5.29
N ILE A 7 -13.10 -21.39 5.69
CA ILE A 7 -11.84 -20.73 5.35
C ILE A 7 -11.13 -20.33 6.64
N THR A 8 -9.81 -20.28 6.59
CA THR A 8 -9.00 -19.85 7.72
C THR A 8 -7.81 -19.01 7.28
N MET A 9 -7.13 -18.42 8.25
CA MET A 9 -5.80 -17.86 8.13
C MET A 9 -5.04 -18.28 9.38
N SER A 10 -4.38 -19.43 9.32
CA SER A 10 -3.65 -20.00 10.47
C SER A 10 -2.51 -19.10 10.95
N THR A 11 -2.07 -18.17 10.09
CA THR A 11 -1.00 -17.19 10.33
C THR A 11 -1.50 -15.81 10.76
N LEU A 12 -2.81 -15.64 11.00
CA LEU A 12 -3.37 -14.38 11.51
C LEU A 12 -2.68 -14.01 12.83
N GLY A 13 -2.12 -12.80 12.90
CA GLY A 13 -1.37 -12.34 14.06
C GLY A 13 0.11 -12.75 14.10
N GLN A 14 0.58 -13.56 13.15
CA GLN A 14 1.98 -14.02 13.10
C GLN A 14 2.85 -13.21 12.15
N HIS A 15 2.25 -12.57 11.14
CA HIS A 15 2.97 -11.77 10.14
C HIS A 15 2.45 -10.32 10.10
N GLY A 16 3.36 -9.38 10.32
CA GLY A 16 3.03 -7.96 10.52
C GLY A 16 2.60 -7.65 11.96
N ARG A 17 2.36 -6.38 12.24
CA ARG A 17 1.87 -5.91 13.55
C ARG A 17 0.36 -5.65 13.49
N PHE A 18 -0.19 -5.02 14.52
CA PHE A 18 -1.62 -4.84 14.71
C PHE A 18 -2.42 -4.35 13.48
N GLY A 19 -1.92 -3.35 12.76
CA GLY A 19 -2.59 -2.85 11.54
C GLY A 19 -2.82 -3.94 10.50
N ASN A 20 -1.83 -4.79 10.26
CA ASN A 20 -1.94 -5.92 9.31
C ASN A 20 -2.99 -6.92 9.76
N GLN A 21 -3.09 -7.20 11.06
CA GLN A 21 -4.07 -8.13 11.61
C GLN A 21 -5.51 -7.68 11.33
N LEU A 22 -5.77 -6.37 11.36
CA LEU A 22 -7.08 -5.83 11.02
C LEU A 22 -7.42 -6.06 9.54
N PHE A 23 -6.48 -5.83 8.62
CA PHE A 23 -6.71 -6.09 7.19
C PHE A 23 -6.86 -7.59 6.88
N GLN A 24 -6.02 -8.43 7.46
CA GLN A 24 -6.09 -9.89 7.36
C GLN A 24 -7.46 -10.42 7.81
N TYR A 25 -7.90 -10.01 9.00
CA TYR A 25 -9.19 -10.43 9.53
C TYR A 25 -10.36 -9.83 8.74
N ALA A 26 -10.30 -8.54 8.35
CA ALA A 26 -11.33 -7.91 7.53
C ALA A 26 -11.48 -8.64 6.19
N PHE A 27 -10.39 -8.97 5.50
CA PHE A 27 -10.41 -9.77 4.29
C PHE A 27 -11.14 -11.10 4.52
N LEU A 28 -10.75 -11.85 5.56
CA LEU A 28 -11.32 -13.16 5.85
C LEU A 28 -12.83 -13.08 6.11
N LYS A 29 -13.27 -12.11 6.92
CA LYS A 29 -14.68 -11.88 7.25
C LYS A 29 -15.50 -11.42 6.05
N ILE A 30 -14.94 -10.55 5.20
CA ILE A 30 -15.59 -10.06 3.98
C ILE A 30 -15.72 -11.19 2.96
N TYR A 31 -14.66 -11.98 2.76
CA TYR A 31 -14.66 -13.13 1.87
C TYR A 31 -15.72 -14.15 2.30
N ALA A 32 -15.75 -14.51 3.59
CA ALA A 32 -16.74 -15.42 4.13
C ALA A 32 -18.17 -14.90 4.04
N GLN A 33 -18.40 -13.61 4.26
CA GLN A 33 -19.72 -13.00 4.09
C GLN A 33 -20.16 -13.09 2.62
N LYS A 34 -19.26 -12.75 1.68
CA LYS A 34 -19.56 -12.73 0.25
C LYS A 34 -19.93 -14.11 -0.30
N TYR A 35 -19.20 -15.14 0.08
CA TYR A 35 -19.39 -16.50 -0.46
C TYR A 35 -20.14 -17.44 0.48
N ASN A 36 -20.71 -16.90 1.57
CA ASN A 36 -21.41 -17.66 2.59
C ASN A 36 -20.57 -18.85 3.07
N LEU A 37 -19.42 -18.57 3.68
CA LEU A 37 -18.49 -19.55 4.26
C LEU A 37 -18.44 -19.40 5.80
N GLN A 38 -17.84 -20.38 6.47
CA GLN A 38 -17.49 -20.29 7.88
C GLN A 38 -16.03 -19.84 8.02
N VAL A 39 -15.75 -19.05 9.06
CA VAL A 39 -14.39 -18.61 9.38
C VAL A 39 -13.89 -19.37 10.59
N GLU A 40 -12.65 -19.84 10.52
CA GLU A 40 -11.86 -20.26 11.66
C GLU A 40 -10.65 -19.32 11.79
N THR A 41 -10.19 -19.06 13.02
CA THR A 41 -9.00 -18.25 13.27
C THR A 41 -8.17 -18.86 14.41
N PRO A 42 -6.84 -18.67 14.42
CA PRO A 42 -6.04 -18.93 15.62
C PRO A 42 -6.46 -17.98 16.76
N ASP A 43 -5.88 -18.19 17.95
CA ASP A 43 -5.98 -17.16 18.98
C ASP A 43 -5.21 -15.90 18.52
N TRP A 44 -5.86 -14.74 18.61
CA TRP A 44 -5.33 -13.46 18.13
C TRP A 44 -5.92 -12.31 18.94
N ILE A 45 -5.28 -11.14 18.91
CA ILE A 45 -5.59 -10.03 19.81
C ILE A 45 -7.01 -9.47 19.66
N GLY A 46 -7.67 -9.69 18.51
CA GLY A 46 -9.04 -9.25 18.27
C GLY A 46 -10.09 -9.98 19.12
N ARG A 47 -9.78 -11.17 19.67
CA ARG A 47 -10.63 -11.81 20.69
C ARG A 47 -10.72 -10.94 21.94
N TYR A 48 -9.58 -10.48 22.44
CA TYR A 48 -9.50 -9.59 23.61
C TYR A 48 -10.07 -8.20 23.30
N LEU A 49 -9.68 -7.58 22.17
CA LEU A 49 -10.06 -6.21 21.88
C LEU A 49 -11.52 -6.05 21.45
N PHE A 50 -12.00 -6.95 20.58
CA PHE A 50 -13.24 -6.77 19.83
C PHE A 50 -14.26 -7.90 20.05
N GLY A 51 -13.92 -8.91 20.84
CA GLY A 51 -14.81 -10.07 21.06
C GLY A 51 -14.98 -10.92 19.80
N CYS A 52 -13.97 -10.94 18.92
CA CYS A 52 -13.99 -11.76 17.71
C CYS A 52 -13.91 -13.25 18.07
N ASP A 53 -15.05 -13.92 18.18
CA ASP A 53 -15.16 -15.28 18.70
C ASP A 53 -15.42 -16.34 17.62
N ASP A 54 -14.75 -16.22 16.46
CA ASP A 54 -14.76 -17.28 15.45
C ASP A 54 -14.16 -18.58 16.03
N PRO A 55 -14.62 -19.77 15.61
CA PRO A 55 -14.05 -21.04 16.09
C PRO A 55 -12.53 -21.14 15.88
N LEU A 56 -11.85 -21.86 16.79
CA LEU A 56 -10.45 -22.22 16.63
C LEU A 56 -10.26 -23.21 15.48
N LEU A 57 -9.03 -23.28 14.96
CA LEU A 57 -8.64 -24.18 13.88
C LEU A 57 -8.99 -25.64 14.21
N ALA A 58 -9.94 -26.22 13.48
CA ALA A 58 -10.36 -27.60 13.70
C ALA A 58 -9.43 -28.61 13.00
N ARG A 59 -8.85 -28.20 11.86
CA ARG A 59 -7.95 -29.02 11.03
C ARG A 59 -7.03 -28.15 10.19
N GLN A 60 -5.96 -28.75 9.69
CA GLN A 60 -5.11 -28.11 8.69
C GLN A 60 -5.81 -28.11 7.32
N LEU A 61 -5.82 -26.96 6.65
CA LEU A 61 -6.37 -26.80 5.30
C LEU A 61 -5.23 -26.53 4.30
N PRO A 62 -5.43 -26.85 3.00
CA PRO A 62 -4.50 -26.44 1.94
C PRO A 62 -4.29 -24.92 1.93
N MET A 63 -3.03 -24.51 1.88
CA MET A 63 -2.66 -23.10 1.90
C MET A 63 -2.82 -22.45 0.53
N LEU A 64 -3.44 -21.27 0.49
CA LEU A 64 -3.49 -20.38 -0.68
C LEU A 64 -2.72 -19.10 -0.36
N LEU A 65 -1.62 -18.88 -1.08
CA LEU A 65 -0.83 -17.67 -0.94
C LEU A 65 -1.49 -16.49 -1.64
N GLU A 66 -1.47 -15.35 -0.98
CA GLU A 66 -1.78 -14.06 -1.58
C GLU A 66 -0.81 -13.81 -2.76
N PRO A 67 -1.34 -13.49 -3.95
CA PRO A 67 -0.48 -13.15 -5.07
C PRO A 67 0.24 -11.81 -4.81
N PRO A 68 1.38 -11.57 -5.47
CA PRO A 68 2.10 -10.29 -5.35
C PRO A 68 1.18 -9.08 -5.61
N GLN A 69 1.42 -7.97 -4.90
CA GLN A 69 0.63 -6.74 -5.04
C GLN A 69 0.61 -6.23 -6.48
N GLY A 70 -0.55 -5.73 -6.92
CA GLY A 70 -0.86 -5.41 -8.32
C GLY A 70 -2.23 -5.98 -8.71
N ILE A 71 -2.57 -6.00 -10.00
CA ILE A 71 -3.92 -6.30 -10.51
C ILE A 71 -4.45 -7.67 -10.02
N ALA A 72 -3.56 -8.63 -9.76
CA ALA A 72 -3.95 -9.97 -9.29
C ALA A 72 -4.31 -10.05 -7.79
N ALA A 73 -3.84 -9.13 -6.95
CA ALA A 73 -3.97 -9.26 -5.50
C ALA A 73 -5.44 -9.08 -5.06
N GLU A 74 -6.11 -8.05 -5.59
CA GLU A 74 -7.54 -7.81 -5.37
C GLU A 74 -8.46 -8.85 -6.03
N HIS A 75 -7.96 -9.68 -6.97
CA HIS A 75 -8.77 -10.72 -7.62
C HIS A 75 -9.29 -11.74 -6.61
N LEU A 76 -8.59 -11.98 -5.51
CA LEU A 76 -9.07 -12.90 -4.48
C LEU A 76 -10.43 -12.46 -3.93
N LEU A 77 -10.63 -11.16 -3.65
CA LEU A 77 -11.93 -10.65 -3.20
C LEU A 77 -13.03 -10.80 -4.27
N ASN A 78 -12.66 -10.89 -5.56
CA ASN A 78 -13.56 -10.79 -6.70
C ASN A 78 -13.61 -12.02 -7.60
N THR A 79 -13.08 -13.17 -7.16
CA THR A 79 -13.14 -14.43 -7.91
C THR A 79 -14.57 -14.86 -8.25
N GLU A 80 -14.78 -15.39 -9.47
CA GLU A 80 -16.08 -15.95 -9.87
C GLU A 80 -16.40 -17.25 -9.13
N THR A 81 -15.38 -18.08 -8.91
CA THR A 81 -15.49 -19.34 -8.16
C THR A 81 -14.84 -19.16 -6.80
N PRO A 82 -15.59 -19.37 -5.69
CA PRO A 82 -15.02 -19.25 -4.36
C PRO A 82 -13.99 -20.36 -4.09
N TYR A 83 -12.94 -19.98 -3.39
CA TYR A 83 -12.06 -20.92 -2.73
C TYR A 83 -12.71 -21.36 -1.41
N GLU A 84 -12.82 -22.67 -1.25
CA GLU A 84 -13.46 -23.30 -0.11
C GLU A 84 -12.49 -24.26 0.56
N ASN A 85 -12.55 -24.41 1.88
CA ASN A 85 -11.68 -25.30 2.65
C ASN A 85 -10.19 -24.97 2.44
N ILE A 86 -9.85 -23.69 2.49
CA ILE A 86 -8.47 -23.20 2.32
C ILE A 86 -7.98 -22.39 3.51
N ASP A 87 -6.66 -22.37 3.66
CA ASP A 87 -5.90 -21.54 4.60
C ASP A 87 -5.24 -20.38 3.83
N PHE A 88 -5.75 -19.18 3.95
CA PHE A 88 -5.17 -18.00 3.31
C PHE A 88 -3.84 -17.62 3.97
N PHE A 89 -2.85 -17.23 3.16
CA PHE A 89 -1.56 -16.73 3.65
C PHE A 89 -1.21 -15.41 2.96
N GLY A 90 -1.07 -14.32 3.73
CA GLY A 90 -0.77 -13.00 3.18
C GLY A 90 -1.10 -11.84 4.12
N ASN A 91 -0.97 -10.62 3.61
CA ASN A 91 -1.33 -9.38 4.30
C ASN A 91 -2.72 -8.87 3.92
N PHE A 92 -3.17 -9.09 2.68
CA PHE A 92 -4.49 -8.67 2.18
C PHE A 92 -4.74 -7.16 2.30
N ILE A 93 -3.66 -6.39 2.21
CA ILE A 93 -3.66 -4.93 2.23
C ILE A 93 -3.77 -4.45 0.78
N TYR A 94 -4.99 -4.14 0.36
CA TYR A 94 -5.30 -3.65 -0.99
C TYR A 94 -5.73 -2.19 -0.97
N HIS A 95 -5.75 -1.58 -2.15
CA HIS A 95 -6.42 -0.31 -2.37
C HIS A 95 -7.84 -0.32 -1.77
N THR A 96 -8.13 0.60 -0.87
CA THR A 96 -9.33 0.48 -0.01
C THR A 96 -10.65 0.69 -0.72
N LYS A 97 -10.64 1.19 -1.95
CA LYS A 97 -11.80 1.20 -2.85
C LYS A 97 -12.49 -0.16 -2.96
N HIS A 98 -11.74 -1.26 -2.88
CA HIS A 98 -12.29 -2.62 -2.94
C HIS A 98 -13.05 -3.01 -1.66
N TYR A 99 -12.73 -2.35 -0.55
CA TYR A 99 -13.38 -2.51 0.75
C TYR A 99 -14.50 -1.49 1.00
N SER A 100 -14.59 -0.41 0.21
CA SER A 100 -15.54 0.71 0.38
C SER A 100 -17.00 0.27 0.53
N LYS A 101 -17.46 -0.72 -0.23
CA LYS A 101 -18.82 -1.27 -0.15
C LYS A 101 -19.11 -2.08 1.13
N TYR A 102 -18.08 -2.41 1.90
CA TYR A 102 -18.18 -3.14 3.18
C TYR A 102 -17.86 -2.24 4.37
N LYS A 103 -17.89 -0.91 4.19
CA LYS A 103 -17.44 0.07 5.19
C LYS A 103 -18.11 -0.09 6.55
N GLU A 104 -19.43 -0.22 6.55
CA GLU A 104 -20.22 -0.39 7.77
C GLU A 104 -19.91 -1.73 8.44
N TYR A 105 -19.78 -2.80 7.65
CA TYR A 105 -19.44 -4.12 8.16
C TYR A 105 -18.03 -4.14 8.77
N LEU A 106 -17.03 -3.63 8.05
CA LEU A 106 -15.65 -3.53 8.53
C LEU A 106 -15.58 -2.77 9.85
N ARG A 107 -16.28 -1.62 9.95
CA ARG A 107 -16.34 -0.85 11.20
C ARG A 107 -17.02 -1.63 12.33
N SER A 108 -18.04 -2.44 12.03
CA SER A 108 -18.71 -3.25 13.03
C SER A 108 -17.81 -4.37 13.61
N LEU A 109 -16.85 -4.88 12.83
CA LEU A 109 -15.91 -5.91 13.28
C LEU A 109 -14.92 -5.42 14.34
N PHE A 110 -14.65 -4.11 14.39
CA PHE A 110 -13.58 -3.53 15.20
C PHE A 110 -14.10 -2.55 16.25
N GLN A 111 -15.22 -2.90 16.88
CA GLN A 111 -15.75 -2.17 18.03
C GLN A 111 -15.18 -2.77 19.32
N PRO A 112 -14.60 -1.97 20.22
CA PRO A 112 -14.05 -2.49 21.46
C PRO A 112 -15.15 -3.11 22.35
N VAL A 113 -14.83 -4.24 22.98
CA VAL A 113 -15.68 -4.85 24.00
C VAL A 113 -15.84 -3.93 25.23
N ALA A 114 -16.84 -4.18 26.06
CA ALA A 114 -17.20 -3.29 27.16
C ALA A 114 -16.05 -3.05 28.14
N GLU A 115 -15.27 -4.08 28.42
CA GLU A 115 -14.12 -4.08 29.33
C GLU A 115 -13.00 -3.18 28.81
N VAL A 116 -12.65 -3.30 27.53
CA VAL A 116 -11.65 -2.45 26.88
C VAL A 116 -12.18 -1.02 26.72
N LYS A 117 -13.47 -0.88 26.39
CA LYS A 117 -14.14 0.40 26.17
C LYS A 117 -14.17 1.26 27.43
N SER A 118 -14.37 0.68 28.62
CA SER A 118 -14.41 1.44 29.87
C SER A 118 -13.06 2.10 30.19
N GLN A 119 -11.96 1.41 29.91
CA GLN A 119 -10.58 1.89 30.12
C GLN A 119 -10.20 3.00 29.13
N ILE A 120 -10.52 2.84 27.85
CA ILE A 120 -10.11 3.83 26.82
C ILE A 120 -10.98 5.08 26.81
N LEU A 121 -12.25 4.99 27.25
CA LEU A 121 -13.17 6.14 27.23
C LEU A 121 -12.83 7.20 28.28
N SER A 122 -12.23 6.83 29.41
CA SER A 122 -11.76 7.81 30.40
C SER A 122 -10.65 8.68 29.82
N GLY A 123 -9.63 8.06 29.22
CA GLY A 123 -8.55 8.77 28.56
C GLY A 123 -9.01 9.59 27.35
N LEU A 124 -9.97 9.10 26.55
CA LEU A 124 -10.59 9.90 25.49
C LEU A 124 -11.33 11.12 26.05
N SER A 125 -12.07 10.95 27.15
CA SER A 125 -12.82 12.04 27.79
C SER A 125 -11.87 13.09 28.36
N GLU A 126 -10.77 12.65 28.96
CA GLU A 126 -9.71 13.54 29.45
C GLU A 126 -9.01 14.28 28.30
N LEU A 127 -8.69 13.59 27.21
CA LEU A 127 -8.16 14.25 26.03
C LEU A 127 -9.16 15.29 25.49
N ARG A 128 -10.45 14.96 25.40
CA ARG A 128 -11.49 15.88 24.92
C ARG A 128 -11.79 17.04 25.89
N SER A 129 -11.45 16.93 27.18
CA SER A 129 -11.68 17.99 28.16
C SER A 129 -10.73 19.18 27.98
N ARG A 130 -9.58 18.94 27.34
CA ARG A 130 -8.46 19.90 27.25
C ARG A 130 -8.51 20.81 26.01
N GLY A 131 -9.37 20.54 25.03
CA GLY A 131 -9.55 21.41 23.85
C GLY A 131 -10.70 20.99 22.93
N ASN A 132 -11.04 21.88 21.99
CA ASN A 132 -12.21 21.70 21.11
C ASN A 132 -11.87 20.94 19.83
N THR A 133 -10.64 21.06 19.33
CA THR A 133 -10.15 20.37 18.13
C THR A 133 -8.96 19.49 18.48
N ILE A 134 -9.04 18.19 18.24
CA ILE A 134 -7.92 17.26 18.42
C ILE A 134 -7.26 16.99 17.07
N VAL A 135 -6.00 17.40 16.95
CA VAL A 135 -5.10 17.05 15.85
C VAL A 135 -4.27 15.84 16.28
N GLY A 136 -4.47 14.70 15.63
CA GLY A 136 -3.74 13.46 15.90
C GLY A 136 -2.59 13.27 14.93
N LEU A 137 -1.37 13.04 15.42
CA LEU A 137 -0.23 12.60 14.63
C LEU A 137 0.12 11.16 14.93
N HIS A 138 0.44 10.39 13.89
CA HIS A 138 1.12 9.12 14.03
C HIS A 138 2.47 9.13 13.31
N LEU A 139 3.56 9.04 14.06
CA LEU A 139 4.91 9.00 13.52
C LEU A 139 5.51 7.62 13.75
N ARG A 140 5.58 6.80 12.70
CA ARG A 140 6.21 5.48 12.74
C ARG A 140 7.70 5.62 12.47
N ARG A 141 8.54 5.15 13.39
CA ARG A 141 10.00 5.26 13.32
C ARG A 141 10.64 3.89 13.45
N GLY A 142 10.47 3.23 14.60
CA GLY A 142 11.32 2.14 15.09
C GLY A 142 11.76 1.09 14.07
N ASP A 143 10.85 0.25 13.60
CA ASP A 143 11.18 -0.78 12.60
C ASP A 143 11.27 -0.25 11.16
N PHE A 144 10.57 0.84 10.86
CA PHE A 144 10.61 1.47 9.55
C PHE A 144 12.02 2.00 9.22
N SER A 145 12.68 2.67 10.17
CA SER A 145 14.04 3.21 10.01
C SER A 145 15.11 2.12 9.86
N LYS A 146 14.83 0.91 10.33
CA LYS A 146 15.77 -0.24 10.30
C LYS A 146 15.60 -1.13 9.06
N SER A 147 14.58 -0.89 8.25
CA SER A 147 14.16 -1.77 7.14
C SER A 147 14.99 -1.67 5.84
N GLN A 148 16.22 -1.16 5.91
CA GLN A 148 17.09 -0.90 4.72
C GLN A 148 16.35 -0.22 3.55
N GLY A 149 15.53 0.81 3.84
CA GLY A 149 14.82 1.56 2.80
C GLY A 149 13.47 0.98 2.35
N SER A 150 13.05 -0.17 2.89
CA SER A 150 11.77 -0.81 2.52
C SER A 150 10.53 -0.01 2.90
N PHE A 151 10.67 0.94 3.83
CA PHE A 151 9.59 1.85 4.18
C PHE A 151 10.08 3.29 4.22
N PHE A 152 9.33 4.17 3.56
CA PHE A 152 9.58 5.60 3.61
C PHE A 152 9.25 6.18 5.01
N VAL A 153 10.25 6.81 5.64
CA VAL A 153 10.08 7.54 6.90
C VAL A 153 10.10 9.04 6.61
N ALA A 154 8.93 9.67 6.74
CA ALA A 154 8.78 11.10 6.51
C ALA A 154 9.52 11.93 7.58
N PRO A 155 10.29 12.96 7.18
CA PRO A 155 10.90 13.92 8.10
C PRO A 155 9.87 14.61 9.00
N ASN A 156 10.24 14.91 10.25
CA ASN A 156 9.36 15.63 11.19
C ASN A 156 8.98 17.03 10.65
N VAL A 157 9.87 17.67 9.89
CA VAL A 157 9.65 19.01 9.33
C VAL A 157 8.41 19.11 8.46
N TRP A 158 8.02 18.05 7.74
CA TRP A 158 6.78 18.05 6.93
C TRP A 158 5.53 18.18 7.80
N TYR A 159 5.54 17.58 8.99
CA TYR A 159 4.44 17.70 9.94
C TYR A 159 4.47 19.05 10.65
N GLN A 160 5.65 19.57 10.98
CA GLN A 160 5.82 20.89 11.61
C GLN A 160 5.33 22.02 10.68
N GLU A 161 5.75 22.03 9.41
CA GLU A 161 5.32 23.03 8.42
C GLU A 161 3.81 22.99 8.17
N TRP A 162 3.24 21.78 8.10
CA TRP A 162 1.79 21.62 7.99
C TRP A 162 1.06 22.13 9.23
N LEU A 163 1.51 21.76 10.44
CA LEU A 163 0.94 22.25 11.69
C LEU A 163 1.01 23.78 11.78
N GLN A 164 2.14 24.42 11.46
CA GLN A 164 2.28 25.87 11.43
C GLN A 164 1.22 26.54 10.54
N THR A 165 0.84 25.89 9.45
CA THR A 165 -0.17 26.39 8.52
C THR A 165 -1.58 26.30 9.10
N ILE A 166 -1.95 25.15 9.68
CA ILE A 166 -3.34 24.93 10.13
C ILE A 166 -3.61 25.43 11.55
N TRP A 167 -2.63 25.36 12.45
CA TRP A 167 -2.83 25.57 13.89
C TRP A 167 -3.50 26.89 14.25
N PRO A 168 -3.13 28.06 13.65
CA PRO A 168 -3.76 29.34 13.94
C PRO A 168 -5.24 29.42 13.53
N THR A 169 -5.71 28.50 12.69
CA THR A 169 -7.09 28.48 12.17
C THR A 169 -8.04 27.64 13.01
N LEU A 170 -7.53 26.87 13.96
CA LEU A 170 -8.30 25.90 14.73
C LEU A 170 -8.86 26.52 16.01
N ASP A 171 -10.06 26.08 16.41
CA ASP A 171 -10.64 26.45 17.70
C ASP A 171 -10.05 25.57 18.80
N LYS A 172 -9.34 26.20 19.75
CA LYS A 172 -8.66 25.59 20.90
C LYS A 172 -8.03 24.23 20.54
N PRO A 173 -7.07 24.20 19.59
CA PRO A 173 -6.47 22.97 19.13
C PRO A 173 -5.63 22.31 20.22
N MET A 174 -5.54 21.00 20.12
CA MET A 174 -4.58 20.20 20.86
C MET A 174 -3.92 19.18 19.97
N LEU A 175 -2.67 18.85 20.30
CA LEU A 175 -1.88 17.87 19.60
C LEU A 175 -1.86 16.57 20.39
N PHE A 176 -2.37 15.49 19.80
CA PHE A 176 -2.17 14.13 20.28
C PHE A 176 -1.09 13.47 19.41
N ILE A 177 -0.07 12.87 20.02
CA ILE A 177 1.00 12.17 19.30
C ILE A 177 1.04 10.70 19.72
N ALA A 178 0.98 9.82 18.72
CA ALA A 178 1.30 8.40 18.82
C ALA A 178 2.59 8.11 18.04
N SER A 179 3.54 7.41 18.66
CA SER A 179 4.81 7.03 18.04
C SER A 179 5.38 5.80 18.72
N ASP A 180 6.07 4.95 17.97
CA ASP A 180 6.85 3.84 18.54
C ASP A 180 8.25 4.26 19.02
N GLU A 181 8.63 5.52 18.79
CA GLU A 181 9.82 6.18 19.33
C GLU A 181 9.49 7.61 19.78
N LEU A 182 8.74 7.75 20.87
CA LEU A 182 8.31 9.06 21.38
C LEU A 182 9.48 9.99 21.71
N ASP A 183 10.56 9.47 22.27
CA ASP A 183 11.76 10.25 22.65
C ASP A 183 12.42 10.95 21.44
N ASN A 184 12.29 10.38 20.24
CA ASN A 184 12.85 10.92 18.99
C ASN A 184 11.87 11.88 18.27
N VAL A 185 10.68 12.09 18.82
CA VAL A 185 9.58 12.79 18.14
C VAL A 185 9.08 13.96 18.97
N ILE A 186 8.81 13.76 20.26
CA ILE A 186 8.08 14.74 21.08
C ILE A 186 8.76 16.11 21.12
N SER A 187 10.09 16.16 21.21
CA SER A 187 10.85 17.41 21.33
C SER A 187 10.62 18.36 20.15
N ASP A 188 10.44 17.81 18.95
CA ASP A 188 10.26 18.59 17.73
C ASP A 188 8.88 19.28 17.68
N PHE A 189 7.93 18.81 18.48
CA PHE A 189 6.57 19.36 18.56
C PHE A 189 6.29 20.09 19.88
N ALA A 190 7.32 20.39 20.68
CA ALA A 190 7.16 20.94 22.03
C ALA A 190 6.36 22.25 22.08
N GLU A 191 6.41 23.08 21.03
CA GLU A 191 5.63 24.34 20.93
C GLU A 191 4.11 24.11 20.98
N TYR A 192 3.65 22.92 20.57
CA TYR A 192 2.24 22.52 20.54
C TYR A 192 1.77 21.78 21.79
N GLN A 193 2.65 21.60 22.79
CA GLN A 193 2.38 20.90 24.06
C GLN A 193 1.69 19.54 23.84
N PRO A 194 2.34 18.60 23.12
CA PRO A 194 1.71 17.36 22.71
C PRO A 194 1.31 16.49 23.90
N ILE A 195 0.15 15.85 23.77
CA ILE A 195 -0.37 14.85 24.70
C ILE A 195 -0.09 13.46 24.12
N THR A 196 0.33 12.55 24.98
CA THR A 196 0.54 11.13 24.67
C THR A 196 -0.34 10.25 25.54
N THR A 197 -0.52 8.98 25.16
CA THR A 197 -1.27 8.00 25.97
C THR A 197 -0.71 7.82 27.38
N GLY A 198 0.61 7.95 27.56
CA GLY A 198 1.25 7.90 28.88
C GLY A 198 0.78 8.96 29.87
N GLN A 199 0.22 10.08 29.39
CA GLN A 199 -0.35 11.15 30.23
C GLN A 199 -1.85 11.01 30.46
N LEU A 200 -2.49 9.99 29.87
CA LEU A 200 -3.93 9.74 29.94
C LEU A 200 -4.29 8.56 30.84
N GLU A 201 -3.29 7.95 31.51
CA GLU A 201 -3.46 6.86 32.47
C GLU A 201 -4.30 5.68 31.93
N ILE A 202 -4.20 5.40 30.62
CA ILE A 202 -4.90 4.28 29.98
C ILE A 202 -4.02 3.03 30.10
N GLU A 203 -4.49 2.03 30.84
CA GLU A 203 -3.78 0.76 31.01
C GLU A 203 -4.48 -0.39 30.29
N LEU A 204 -3.85 -0.92 29.25
CA LEU A 204 -4.24 -2.15 28.54
C LEU A 204 -3.00 -3.04 28.38
N PRO A 205 -2.60 -3.79 29.42
CA PRO A 205 -1.33 -4.53 29.42
C PRO A 205 -1.27 -5.60 28.32
N GLU A 206 -2.40 -6.22 27.95
CA GLU A 206 -2.44 -7.17 26.84
C GLU A 206 -2.31 -6.51 25.45
N ALA A 207 -2.52 -5.19 25.36
CA ALA A 207 -2.56 -4.46 24.08
C ALA A 207 -2.08 -3.00 24.24
N THR A 208 -0.82 -2.81 24.66
CA THR A 208 -0.25 -1.48 24.96
C THR A 208 -0.24 -0.50 23.79
N PHE A 209 -0.31 -1.00 22.55
CA PHE A 209 -0.43 -0.19 21.32
C PHE A 209 -1.87 0.30 21.05
N TYR A 210 -2.89 -0.33 21.64
CA TYR A 210 -4.28 -0.08 21.30
C TYR A 210 -4.79 1.29 21.75
N PRO A 211 -4.39 1.86 22.91
CA PRO A 211 -4.76 3.23 23.28
C PRO A 211 -4.37 4.25 22.21
N ASP A 212 -3.15 4.17 21.66
CA ASP A 212 -2.69 5.04 20.57
C ASP A 212 -3.58 4.90 19.33
N PHE A 213 -3.81 3.65 18.90
CA PHE A 213 -4.67 3.33 17.77
C PHE A 213 -6.08 3.91 17.94
N TYR A 214 -6.68 3.67 19.11
CA TYR A 214 -8.04 4.08 19.40
C TYR A 214 -8.15 5.60 19.41
N LEU A 215 -7.26 6.32 20.09
CA LEU A 215 -7.30 7.78 20.14
C LEU A 215 -7.10 8.42 18.76
N LEU A 216 -6.22 7.87 17.90
CA LEU A 216 -6.11 8.29 16.49
C LEU A 216 -7.45 8.16 15.74
N SER A 217 -8.18 7.06 15.98
CA SER A 217 -9.51 6.85 15.38
C SER A 217 -10.60 7.81 15.88
N GLN A 218 -10.30 8.60 16.93
CA GLN A 218 -11.24 9.54 17.54
C GLN A 218 -10.86 11.02 17.34
N CYS A 219 -9.73 11.31 16.70
CA CYS A 219 -9.26 12.68 16.42
C CYS A 219 -10.11 13.38 15.32
N ASP A 220 -10.10 14.72 15.31
CA ASP A 220 -10.87 15.55 14.36
C ASP A 220 -10.11 15.87 13.07
N ILE A 221 -8.78 15.87 13.15
CA ILE A 221 -7.85 15.95 12.01
C ILE A 221 -6.76 14.93 12.31
N VAL A 222 -6.34 14.12 11.32
CA VAL A 222 -5.33 13.09 11.54
C VAL A 222 -4.26 13.16 10.45
N ALA A 223 -3.00 13.34 10.84
CA ALA A 223 -1.85 13.15 9.98
C ALA A 223 -1.13 11.86 10.37
N ILE A 224 -1.02 10.92 9.42
CA ILE A 224 -0.48 9.58 9.67
C ILE A 224 0.88 9.40 9.03
N SER A 225 1.62 8.37 9.42
CA SER A 225 2.70 7.81 8.59
C SER A 225 2.14 6.84 7.55
N ASN A 226 2.96 6.44 6.55
CA ASN A 226 2.61 5.41 5.56
C ASN A 226 2.61 3.99 6.17
N SER A 227 1.82 3.81 7.22
CA SER A 227 1.72 2.60 8.04
C SER A 227 0.27 2.09 8.05
N SER A 228 0.13 0.77 7.91
CA SER A 228 -1.16 0.08 8.01
C SER A 228 -1.88 0.35 9.34
N PHE A 229 -1.11 0.58 10.43
CA PHE A 229 -1.64 0.85 11.77
C PHE A 229 -2.49 2.14 11.80
N SER A 230 -1.89 3.27 11.43
CA SER A 230 -2.59 4.55 11.46
C SER A 230 -3.59 4.70 10.32
N PHE A 231 -3.33 4.08 9.17
CA PHE A 231 -4.31 4.03 8.09
C PHE A 231 -5.58 3.29 8.52
N ALA A 232 -5.46 2.14 9.20
CA ALA A 232 -6.61 1.42 9.73
C ALA A 232 -7.35 2.23 10.81
N ALA A 233 -6.65 3.02 11.63
CA ALA A 233 -7.31 3.95 12.55
C ALA A 233 -8.18 4.98 11.79
N CYS A 234 -7.73 5.49 10.65
CA CYS A 234 -8.51 6.39 9.79
C CYS A 234 -9.74 5.71 9.17
N LEU A 235 -9.65 4.43 8.76
CA LEU A 235 -10.82 3.67 8.28
C LEU A 235 -11.93 3.61 9.34
N LEU A 236 -11.55 3.44 10.62
CA LEU A 236 -12.46 3.35 11.75
C LEU A 236 -12.92 4.71 12.29
N ASN A 237 -12.30 5.80 11.85
CA ASN A 237 -12.64 7.15 12.29
C ASN A 237 -13.93 7.64 11.62
N LEU A 238 -14.89 8.09 12.45
CA LEU A 238 -16.19 8.64 12.05
C LEU A 238 -16.32 10.15 12.26
N ARG A 239 -15.29 10.78 12.85
CA ARG A 239 -15.31 12.16 13.34
C ARG A 239 -14.45 13.09 12.50
N SER A 240 -13.34 12.58 12.00
CA SER A 240 -12.33 13.40 11.34
C SER A 240 -12.90 14.07 10.10
N ARG A 241 -12.59 15.36 9.95
CA ARG A 241 -12.89 16.12 8.74
C ARG A 241 -11.78 16.08 7.71
N GLU A 242 -10.58 15.63 8.10
CA GLU A 242 -9.42 15.61 7.22
C GLU A 242 -8.41 14.52 7.63
N PHE A 243 -7.91 13.79 6.64
CA PHE A 243 -6.85 12.80 6.81
C PHE A 243 -5.69 13.13 5.90
N LEU A 244 -4.48 13.15 6.44
CA LEU A 244 -3.27 13.47 5.71
C LEU A 244 -2.20 12.39 5.87
N ARG A 245 -1.38 12.22 4.85
CA ARG A 245 -0.24 11.30 4.85
C ARG A 245 0.97 11.92 4.14
N PRO A 246 2.20 11.50 4.47
CA PRO A 246 3.38 11.85 3.73
C PRO A 246 3.34 11.33 2.30
N ASN A 247 3.66 12.21 1.35
CA ASN A 247 3.91 11.84 -0.03
C ASN A 247 5.35 12.20 -0.39
N PRO A 248 6.21 11.21 -0.68
CA PRO A 248 7.60 11.43 -1.09
C PRO A 248 7.74 12.35 -2.31
N ALA A 249 6.82 12.26 -3.27
CA ALA A 249 6.88 13.02 -4.52
C ALA A 249 6.61 14.52 -4.32
N THR A 250 5.71 14.89 -3.39
CA THR A 250 5.42 16.29 -3.08
C THR A 250 6.26 16.82 -1.91
N GLN A 251 7.01 15.94 -1.24
CA GLN A 251 7.78 16.23 -0.05
C GLN A 251 6.98 16.92 1.06
N SER A 252 5.72 16.51 1.23
CA SER A 252 4.78 17.15 2.14
C SER A 252 3.68 16.19 2.59
N LEU A 253 2.85 16.64 3.51
CA LEU A 253 1.60 15.97 3.84
C LEU A 253 0.54 16.30 2.79
N VAL A 254 -0.09 15.27 2.24
CA VAL A 254 -1.19 15.39 1.28
C VAL A 254 -2.47 14.77 1.85
N PRO A 255 -3.65 15.31 1.52
CA PRO A 255 -4.90 14.70 1.91
C PRO A 255 -5.09 13.34 1.22
N PHE A 256 -5.77 12.41 1.88
CA PHE A 256 -6.18 11.14 1.29
C PHE A 256 -7.57 10.71 1.77
N ASP A 257 -8.27 9.90 0.97
CA ASP A 257 -9.51 9.24 1.40
C ASP A 257 -9.19 7.84 1.94
N PRO A 258 -9.45 7.54 3.22
CA PRO A 258 -9.23 6.20 3.77
C PRO A 258 -9.94 5.08 3.00
N TRP A 259 -11.03 5.39 2.28
CA TRP A 259 -11.81 4.42 1.50
C TRP A 259 -11.49 4.41 0.00
N ASP A 260 -10.56 5.24 -0.45
CA ASP A 260 -10.08 5.28 -1.83
C ASP A 260 -8.58 5.59 -1.87
N SER A 261 -7.77 4.79 -1.17
CA SER A 261 -6.31 4.94 -1.15
C SER A 261 -5.59 3.63 -0.84
N GLU A 262 -4.30 3.56 -1.18
CA GLU A 262 -3.41 2.46 -0.78
C GLU A 262 -3.04 2.57 0.71
N PRO A 263 -3.31 1.56 1.58
CA PRO A 263 -3.01 1.69 3.01
C PRO A 263 -1.53 1.90 3.35
N VAL A 264 -0.65 1.31 2.56
CA VAL A 264 0.81 1.43 2.70
C VAL A 264 1.36 1.82 1.34
N LEU A 265 2.22 2.85 1.30
CA LEU A 265 2.97 3.16 0.08
C LEU A 265 4.24 2.32 0.13
N ASP A 266 4.37 1.40 -0.81
CA ASP A 266 5.57 0.60 -0.94
C ASP A 266 6.63 1.42 -1.68
N SER A 267 7.59 1.94 -0.93
CA SER A 267 8.72 2.72 -1.48
C SER A 267 9.63 1.91 -2.39
N ASN A 268 9.54 0.57 -2.35
CA ASN A 268 10.27 -0.36 -3.20
C ASN A 268 9.41 -0.93 -4.34
N ARG A 269 8.17 -0.46 -4.49
CA ARG A 269 7.28 -0.99 -5.54
C ARG A 269 7.88 -0.71 -6.90
N ILE A 270 8.18 -1.79 -7.61
CA ILE A 270 8.61 -1.73 -9.00
C ILE A 270 7.39 -1.60 -9.91
N PHE A 271 7.40 -0.57 -10.72
CA PHE A 271 6.42 -0.26 -11.73
C PHE A 271 6.87 -0.88 -13.05
N TYR A 272 6.23 -2.00 -13.38
CA TYR A 272 6.47 -2.72 -14.63
C TYR A 272 5.73 -2.06 -15.78
N ILE A 273 6.47 -1.54 -16.76
CA ILE A 273 5.94 -0.97 -18.00
C ILE A 273 6.44 -1.83 -19.15
N ILE A 274 5.57 -2.22 -20.07
CA ILE A 274 5.95 -3.02 -21.24
C ILE A 274 5.97 -2.20 -22.53
N LEU A 275 6.95 -2.49 -23.38
CA LEU A 275 7.09 -2.06 -24.76
C LEU A 275 6.88 -3.23 -25.70
N PHE A 276 6.24 -2.99 -26.85
CA PHE A 276 6.13 -3.95 -27.95
C PHE A 276 6.75 -3.40 -29.24
N PRO A 277 8.09 -3.25 -29.35
CA PRO A 277 8.70 -2.73 -30.57
C PRO A 277 8.46 -3.69 -31.75
N ASP A 278 8.10 -3.14 -32.91
CA ASP A 278 8.06 -3.88 -34.16
C ASP A 278 9.47 -4.00 -34.73
N TRP A 279 10.17 -5.05 -34.31
CA TRP A 279 11.54 -5.37 -34.74
C TRP A 279 11.69 -5.63 -36.26
N ALA A 280 10.61 -5.65 -37.04
CA ALA A 280 10.68 -5.71 -38.50
C ALA A 280 10.82 -4.32 -39.15
N LYS A 281 10.72 -3.24 -38.37
CA LYS A 281 10.90 -1.86 -38.84
C LYS A 281 12.39 -1.51 -39.04
N PRO A 282 12.69 -0.47 -39.84
CA PRO A 282 14.07 -0.02 -40.03
C PRO A 282 14.73 0.33 -38.69
N GLU A 283 15.98 -0.11 -38.53
CA GLU A 283 16.78 0.10 -37.31
C GLU A 283 16.86 1.58 -36.91
N ASP A 284 17.16 2.47 -37.86
CA ASP A 284 17.29 3.90 -37.60
C ASP A 284 16.01 4.50 -37.01
N SER A 285 14.84 4.07 -37.49
CA SER A 285 13.54 4.56 -37.00
C SER A 285 13.24 4.04 -35.60
N LEU A 286 13.48 2.75 -35.35
CA LEU A 286 13.32 2.16 -34.02
C LEU A 286 14.31 2.74 -33.01
N ALA A 287 15.56 2.99 -33.43
CA ALA A 287 16.60 3.49 -32.55
C ALA A 287 16.30 4.91 -32.05
N VAL A 288 15.77 5.78 -32.91
CA VAL A 288 15.33 7.13 -32.51
C VAL A 288 14.23 7.05 -31.46
N GLU A 289 13.20 6.25 -31.72
CA GLU A 289 12.07 6.12 -30.79
C GLU A 289 12.46 5.48 -29.45
N LEU A 290 13.27 4.42 -29.49
CA LEU A 290 13.78 3.76 -28.28
C LEU A 290 14.73 4.68 -27.50
N ALA A 291 15.49 5.56 -28.17
CA ALA A 291 16.32 6.56 -27.52
C ALA A 291 15.48 7.60 -26.75
N GLU A 292 14.38 8.09 -27.33
CA GLU A 292 13.47 9.01 -26.64
C GLU A 292 12.88 8.37 -25.37
N ILE A 293 12.50 7.09 -25.45
CA ILE A 293 11.93 6.34 -24.32
C ILE A 293 12.97 6.07 -23.26
N LEU A 294 14.15 5.57 -23.65
CA LEU A 294 15.23 5.30 -22.70
C LEU A 294 15.72 6.58 -22.03
N GLY A 295 15.88 7.68 -22.78
CA GLY A 295 16.23 8.98 -22.24
C GLY A 295 15.19 9.46 -21.23
N THR A 296 13.90 9.38 -21.57
CA THR A 296 12.81 9.71 -20.64
C THR A 296 12.80 8.81 -19.40
N THR A 297 13.07 7.51 -19.55
CA THR A 297 13.10 6.55 -18.44
C THR A 297 14.30 6.79 -17.52
N LEU A 298 15.48 7.06 -18.09
CA LEU A 298 16.71 7.37 -17.35
C LEU A 298 16.66 8.74 -16.65
N ALA A 299 15.92 9.69 -17.21
CA ALA A 299 15.65 10.99 -16.60
C ALA A 299 14.44 10.98 -15.64
N HIS A 300 13.70 9.87 -15.55
CA HIS A 300 12.49 9.80 -14.75
C HIS A 300 12.81 9.97 -13.25
N PRO A 301 12.05 10.78 -12.49
CA PRO A 301 12.32 10.99 -11.07
C PRO A 301 12.26 9.71 -10.23
N ASP A 302 11.41 8.76 -10.63
CA ASP A 302 11.28 7.45 -9.98
C ASP A 302 12.02 6.32 -10.74
N LYS A 303 13.09 6.62 -11.49
CA LYS A 303 13.78 5.65 -12.36
C LYS A 303 14.18 4.34 -11.64
N GLN A 304 14.60 4.41 -10.38
CA GLN A 304 14.94 3.27 -9.53
C GLN A 304 13.79 2.28 -9.30
N ARG A 305 12.56 2.75 -9.49
CA ARG A 305 11.33 1.98 -9.28
C ARG A 305 10.70 1.55 -10.59
N ILE A 306 11.36 1.71 -11.72
CA ILE A 306 10.84 1.31 -13.02
C ILE A 306 11.55 0.05 -13.49
N ASN A 307 10.77 -0.94 -13.89
CA ASN A 307 11.27 -2.03 -14.73
C ASN A 307 10.61 -1.94 -16.10
N LEU A 308 11.43 -1.57 -17.09
CA LEU A 308 11.03 -1.46 -18.48
C LEU A 308 11.16 -2.84 -19.14
N LEU A 309 10.01 -3.49 -19.31
CA LEU A 309 9.88 -4.77 -20.00
C LEU A 309 9.89 -4.52 -21.51
N VAL A 310 10.80 -5.13 -22.24
CA VAL A 310 10.88 -5.01 -23.70
C VAL A 310 10.49 -6.34 -24.32
N HIS A 311 9.37 -6.37 -25.03
CA HIS A 311 8.95 -7.58 -25.72
C HIS A 311 9.92 -7.96 -26.84
N THR A 312 10.37 -9.21 -26.81
CA THR A 312 11.27 -9.80 -27.80
C THR A 312 10.75 -11.16 -28.25
N THR A 313 11.29 -11.65 -29.35
CA THR A 313 11.18 -13.03 -29.78
C THR A 313 12.52 -13.72 -29.60
N SER A 314 12.54 -15.05 -29.64
CA SER A 314 13.78 -15.83 -29.59
C SER A 314 14.78 -15.45 -30.70
N HIS A 315 14.31 -14.85 -31.79
CA HIS A 315 15.13 -14.50 -32.95
C HIS A 315 15.74 -13.10 -32.86
N ASN A 316 15.22 -12.21 -32.01
CA ASN A 316 15.64 -10.80 -31.95
C ASN A 316 16.15 -10.36 -30.57
N ALA A 317 16.16 -11.23 -29.56
CA ALA A 317 16.58 -10.86 -28.21
C ALA A 317 18.02 -10.33 -28.15
N GLU A 318 18.98 -10.96 -28.83
CA GLU A 318 20.38 -10.49 -28.87
C GLU A 318 20.51 -9.14 -29.59
N TYR A 319 19.78 -8.99 -30.69
CA TYR A 319 19.75 -7.75 -31.48
C TYR A 319 19.13 -6.59 -30.69
N ALA A 320 17.99 -6.83 -30.04
CA ALA A 320 17.32 -5.87 -29.16
C ALA A 320 18.24 -5.42 -28.03
N ASN A 321 18.96 -6.36 -27.40
CA ASN A 321 19.92 -6.06 -26.36
C ASN A 321 21.09 -5.20 -26.87
N ALA A 322 21.62 -5.50 -28.05
CA ALA A 322 22.69 -4.72 -28.65
C ALA A 322 22.27 -3.27 -28.96
N ILE A 323 21.07 -3.08 -29.54
CA ILE A 323 20.55 -1.73 -29.82
C ILE A 323 20.36 -0.94 -28.52
N LEU A 324 19.65 -1.50 -27.53
CA LEU A 324 19.37 -0.78 -26.29
C LEU A 324 20.65 -0.47 -25.51
N ALA A 325 21.62 -1.39 -25.49
CA ALA A 325 22.93 -1.12 -24.88
C ALA A 325 23.67 0.02 -25.59
N SER A 326 23.65 0.05 -26.93
CA SER A 326 24.27 1.13 -27.72
C SER A 326 23.62 2.48 -27.44
N ILE A 327 22.29 2.53 -27.46
CA ILE A 327 21.51 3.74 -27.16
C ILE A 327 21.81 4.23 -25.74
N THR A 328 21.78 3.32 -24.76
CA THR A 328 22.01 3.64 -23.35
C THR A 328 23.41 4.24 -23.16
N MET A 329 24.45 3.66 -23.76
CA MET A 329 25.80 4.19 -23.68
C MET A 329 25.95 5.57 -24.35
N SER A 330 25.29 5.78 -25.49
CA SER A 330 25.26 7.10 -26.15
C SER A 330 24.59 8.15 -25.26
N LEU A 331 23.43 7.86 -24.68
CA LEU A 331 22.71 8.79 -23.77
C LEU A 331 23.54 9.15 -22.53
N VAL A 332 24.23 8.18 -21.94
CA VAL A 332 25.08 8.42 -20.76
C VAL A 332 26.28 9.31 -21.10
N LEU A 333 26.88 9.11 -22.28
CA LEU A 333 28.04 9.89 -22.73
C LEU A 333 27.65 11.30 -23.20
N GLU A 334 26.53 11.44 -23.90
CA GLU A 334 26.13 12.68 -24.57
C GLU A 334 25.28 13.58 -23.66
N GLU A 335 24.38 13.00 -22.86
CA GLU A 335 23.44 13.73 -22.01
C GLU A 335 23.86 13.74 -20.54
N GLY A 336 24.95 13.03 -20.18
CA GLY A 336 25.45 12.97 -18.81
C GLY A 336 24.49 12.27 -17.84
N LEU A 337 23.62 11.39 -18.34
CA LEU A 337 22.68 10.65 -17.52
C LEU A 337 23.40 9.63 -16.64
N ASP A 338 22.98 9.55 -15.38
CA ASP A 338 23.56 8.63 -14.41
C ASP A 338 22.93 7.24 -14.50
N LEU A 339 23.78 6.21 -14.61
CA LEU A 339 23.41 4.80 -14.59
C LEU A 339 23.43 4.20 -13.18
N GLU A 340 24.12 4.83 -12.23
CA GLU A 340 24.05 4.37 -10.84
C GLU A 340 22.60 4.49 -10.35
N ASP A 341 22.09 3.36 -9.85
CA ASP A 341 20.68 3.20 -9.48
C ASP A 341 19.70 3.59 -10.61
N GLY A 342 19.99 3.19 -11.85
CA GLY A 342 19.11 3.36 -13.02
C GLY A 342 17.88 2.44 -13.05
N PRO A 343 16.97 2.63 -14.03
CA PRO A 343 15.83 1.74 -14.23
C PRO A 343 16.30 0.35 -14.66
N GLU A 344 15.61 -0.69 -14.20
CA GLU A 344 15.86 -2.05 -14.66
C GLU A 344 15.26 -2.23 -16.06
N ILE A 345 16.01 -2.81 -16.99
CA ILE A 345 15.51 -3.15 -18.33
C ILE A 345 15.53 -4.66 -18.47
N SER A 346 14.36 -5.26 -18.72
CA SER A 346 14.21 -6.71 -18.82
C SER A 346 13.61 -7.09 -20.18
N PHE A 347 14.21 -8.06 -20.86
CA PHE A 347 13.67 -8.57 -22.11
C PHE A 347 12.67 -9.70 -21.83
N MET A 348 11.49 -9.61 -22.43
CA MET A 348 10.44 -10.63 -22.30
C MET A 348 10.14 -11.27 -23.65
N GLY A 349 10.51 -12.54 -23.80
CA GLY A 349 10.24 -13.29 -25.02
C GLY A 349 10.01 -14.78 -24.77
N GLY A 350 9.42 -15.46 -25.76
CA GLY A 350 9.21 -16.91 -25.72
C GLY A 350 8.10 -17.37 -24.75
N LEU A 351 7.25 -16.45 -24.28
CA LEU A 351 6.15 -16.76 -23.37
C LEU A 351 4.95 -17.32 -24.14
N ASN A 352 4.39 -18.42 -23.66
CA ASN A 352 3.15 -18.99 -24.16
C ASN A 352 1.91 -18.27 -23.57
N PRO A 353 0.71 -18.47 -24.13
CA PRO A 353 -0.50 -17.77 -23.66
C PRO A 353 -0.82 -17.98 -22.17
N LEU A 354 -0.52 -19.16 -21.61
CA LEU A 354 -0.73 -19.41 -20.18
C LEU A 354 0.25 -18.61 -19.33
N GLN A 355 1.52 -18.51 -19.73
CA GLN A 355 2.51 -17.69 -19.03
C GLN A 355 2.13 -16.20 -19.06
N TRP A 356 1.61 -15.72 -20.18
CA TRP A 356 1.07 -14.36 -20.27
C TRP A 356 -0.07 -14.11 -19.29
N GLN A 357 -1.00 -15.05 -19.11
CA GLN A 357 -2.08 -14.91 -18.11
C GLN A 357 -1.56 -14.72 -16.68
N PHE A 358 -0.42 -15.32 -16.34
CA PHE A 358 0.19 -15.15 -15.01
C PHE A 358 0.99 -13.86 -14.87
N ILE A 359 1.58 -13.36 -15.96
CA ILE A 359 2.47 -12.19 -15.94
C ILE A 359 1.69 -10.89 -16.14
N LEU A 360 0.69 -10.86 -17.03
CA LEU A 360 -0.10 -9.68 -17.35
C LEU A 360 -0.61 -8.93 -16.11
N PRO A 361 -1.15 -9.60 -15.06
CA PRO A 361 -1.63 -8.89 -13.87
C PRO A 361 -0.54 -8.17 -13.06
N ARG A 362 0.74 -8.42 -13.35
CA ARG A 362 1.90 -7.77 -12.72
C ARG A 362 2.40 -6.57 -13.51
N ILE A 363 1.98 -6.43 -14.77
CA ILE A 363 2.35 -5.32 -15.65
C ILE A 363 1.35 -4.18 -15.44
N HIS A 364 1.86 -2.98 -15.19
CA HIS A 364 1.02 -1.85 -14.80
C HIS A 364 0.52 -1.04 -16.01
N ALA A 365 1.31 -0.97 -17.09
CA ALA A 365 0.94 -0.26 -18.31
C ALA A 365 1.74 -0.74 -19.53
N CYS A 366 1.19 -0.49 -20.71
CA CYS A 366 1.90 -0.52 -21.99
C CYS A 366 2.26 0.91 -22.39
N LEU A 367 3.51 1.19 -22.72
CA LEU A 367 3.89 2.48 -23.30
C LEU A 367 3.66 2.44 -24.81
N ASN A 368 3.00 3.47 -25.34
CA ASN A 368 2.67 3.56 -26.75
C ASN A 368 3.92 3.79 -27.61
N LEU A 369 4.04 3.05 -28.71
CA LEU A 369 5.06 3.24 -29.75
C LEU A 369 4.39 3.57 -31.08
N GLU A 370 4.95 4.51 -31.84
CA GLU A 370 4.65 4.71 -33.26
C GLU A 370 4.92 3.41 -34.04
N HIS A 371 6.02 2.73 -33.73
CA HIS A 371 6.43 1.47 -34.35
C HIS A 371 6.13 0.26 -33.46
N GLU A 372 4.89 0.08 -33.02
CA GLU A 372 4.47 -1.08 -32.21
C GLU A 372 4.12 -2.34 -33.03
N ASP A 373 4.47 -3.51 -32.49
CA ASP A 373 4.01 -4.81 -32.99
C ASP A 373 2.60 -5.13 -32.47
N LYS A 374 1.60 -4.70 -33.23
CA LYS A 374 0.19 -4.95 -32.90
C LYS A 374 -0.16 -6.44 -32.82
N GLN A 375 0.54 -7.29 -33.56
CA GLN A 375 0.31 -8.73 -33.53
C GLN A 375 0.87 -9.33 -32.25
N ALA A 376 2.05 -8.89 -31.80
CA ALA A 376 2.60 -9.28 -30.50
C ALA A 376 1.70 -8.83 -29.33
N ILE A 377 1.17 -7.60 -29.36
CA ILE A 377 0.23 -7.11 -28.34
C ILE A 377 -1.01 -8.01 -28.26
N ALA A 378 -1.60 -8.36 -29.41
CA ALA A 378 -2.76 -9.23 -29.47
C ALA A 378 -2.44 -10.65 -28.96
N ASN A 379 -1.30 -11.22 -29.37
CA ASN A 379 -0.86 -12.55 -28.95
C ASN A 379 -0.55 -12.63 -27.45
N ALA A 380 0.00 -11.56 -26.88
CA ALA A 380 0.25 -11.43 -25.46
C ALA A 380 -1.02 -11.16 -24.65
N MET A 381 -2.17 -10.94 -25.30
CA MET A 381 -3.42 -10.47 -24.67
C MET A 381 -3.23 -9.14 -23.90
N ALA A 382 -2.23 -8.35 -24.29
CA ALA A 382 -1.83 -7.13 -23.59
C ALA A 382 -2.75 -5.93 -23.88
N GLY A 383 -3.71 -6.06 -24.80
CA GLY A 383 -4.68 -5.01 -25.12
C GLY A 383 -5.62 -4.62 -23.96
N SER A 384 -5.65 -5.39 -22.87
CA SER A 384 -6.37 -5.03 -21.64
C SER A 384 -5.56 -4.11 -20.71
N LEU A 385 -4.26 -3.92 -20.95
CA LEU A 385 -3.41 -3.07 -20.13
C LEU A 385 -3.72 -1.59 -20.39
N PRO A 386 -3.66 -0.72 -19.37
CA PRO A 386 -3.67 0.73 -19.57
C PRO A 386 -2.54 1.16 -20.51
N THR A 387 -2.86 1.98 -21.51
CA THR A 387 -1.86 2.56 -22.42
C THR A 387 -1.41 3.92 -21.89
N LEU A 388 -0.10 4.18 -21.91
CA LEU A 388 0.50 5.47 -21.57
C LEU A 388 1.19 6.07 -22.78
N THR A 389 1.02 7.36 -23.00
CA THR A 389 1.91 8.15 -23.86
C THR A 389 3.22 8.46 -23.14
N LEU A 390 4.27 8.82 -23.87
CA LEU A 390 5.56 9.21 -23.29
C LEU A 390 5.43 10.41 -22.34
N SER A 391 4.54 11.36 -22.66
CA SER A 391 4.26 12.53 -21.82
C SER A 391 3.54 12.16 -20.51
N GLU A 392 2.55 11.27 -20.57
CA GLU A 392 1.87 10.76 -19.38
C GLU A 392 2.82 9.93 -18.51
N PHE A 393 3.69 9.13 -19.12
CA PHE A 393 4.71 8.37 -18.41
C PHE A 393 5.68 9.29 -17.66
N ASN A 394 6.25 10.30 -18.32
CA ASN A 394 7.21 11.23 -17.71
C ASN A 394 6.64 11.99 -16.49
N THR A 395 5.34 12.27 -16.51
CA THR A 395 4.65 12.98 -15.43
C THR A 395 4.08 12.05 -14.35
N LYS A 396 4.03 10.74 -14.62
CA LYS A 396 3.54 9.76 -13.66
C LYS A 396 4.50 9.70 -12.47
N ARG A 397 3.95 9.55 -11.28
CA ARG A 397 4.74 9.25 -10.08
C ARG A 397 4.36 7.87 -9.58
N ILE A 398 5.36 7.06 -9.27
CA ILE A 398 5.18 5.75 -8.69
C ILE A 398 4.98 5.97 -7.20
N ILE A 399 3.74 5.86 -6.75
CA ILE A 399 3.38 6.05 -5.34
C ILE A 399 3.48 4.70 -4.63
#